data_AF-A0A444JPS5-F1
#
_entry.id   AF-A0A444JPS5-F1
#
_cell.length_a   1.000
_cell.length_b   1.000
_cell.length_c   1.000
_cell.angle_alpha   90.00
_cell.angle_beta   90.00
_cell.angle_gamma   90.00
#
_symmetry.space_group_name_H-M   'P 1'
#
loop_
_entity.id
_entity.type
_entity.pdbx_description
1 polymer ?
#
loop_
_entity_poly.entity_id
_entity_poly.type
_entity_poly.pdbx_seq_one_letter_code
_entity_poly.pdbx_strand_id
1 'polypeptide(L)'
;MNVISKLCLLSTICGLVACKTESQLDLDSLSINHHNQNLEISGFVITEQSSPLSVPEEYVQIHTLSSQLLGQHWLQHPNFLGDLAELKALFKNTRLPEAGSFIAALEQTKNHYINSLNNIDLKAKGLQREIDKDLDDYKTSIAELETKILFLQTSENVYHERVRTLELNIKLQSRQYHQINDVLRQSLQQLLNKHAPNIQLINELTFSYDDQPHAICRQYNGMSELLTTISQNCVYINRDQLLSPFPSFLKGRASDLIDSYAPAIWRSMTRLNGYFDTTKNKQYFPDNLKYQLAQTRQALREKKYINENKSALLLHRYQQELAYTRQQQDDTLSKRFLDQNLRIDTRSDAFINLLNQTESPVHPYADLYNSTGIKNRFTHAYAEKVLSQYPYELSFTVSPSGYFSIPNQTKAKSVIFNFTDGSQFLNFKITKRSPLPHIISSESTNLSLNTHSLIDALSEKLEQRWAI
;
A
#
# COMPACT_ATOMS: atom_id res chain seq x y z
N MET A 1 -8.88 23.59 -93.18
CA MET A 1 -9.34 24.12 -91.88
C MET A 1 -9.50 22.94 -90.93
N ASN A 2 -8.94 22.87 -89.72
CA ASN A 2 -8.37 23.94 -88.90
C ASN A 2 -7.03 23.50 -88.28
N VAL A 3 -5.94 24.09 -88.79
CA VAL A 3 -4.57 24.01 -88.25
C VAL A 3 -4.50 24.62 -86.84
N ILE A 4 -5.52 25.37 -86.43
CA ILE A 4 -5.68 25.97 -85.10
C ILE A 4 -5.98 24.91 -84.02
N SER A 5 -6.69 23.81 -84.31
CA SER A 5 -6.97 22.79 -83.28
C SER A 5 -5.76 21.92 -82.96
N LYS A 6 -4.85 21.71 -83.93
CA LYS A 6 -3.57 21.02 -83.70
C LYS A 6 -2.55 21.92 -82.98
N LEU A 7 -2.55 23.23 -83.23
CA LEU A 7 -1.70 24.15 -82.46
C LEU A 7 -2.19 24.34 -81.02
N CYS A 8 -3.50 24.35 -80.76
CA CYS A 8 -4.01 24.42 -79.39
C CYS A 8 -3.68 23.15 -78.58
N LEU A 9 -3.76 21.95 -79.17
CA LEU A 9 -3.38 20.69 -78.50
C LEU A 9 -1.86 20.55 -78.28
N LEU A 10 -1.03 21.09 -79.18
CA LEU A 10 0.42 21.17 -78.95
C LEU A 10 0.77 22.23 -77.89
N SER A 11 0.00 23.31 -77.77
CA SER A 11 0.23 24.32 -76.71
C SER A 11 -0.23 23.88 -75.32
N THR A 12 -1.28 23.04 -75.20
CA THR A 12 -1.71 22.48 -73.90
C THR A 12 -0.90 21.26 -73.47
N ILE A 13 -0.25 20.54 -74.39
CA ILE A 13 0.73 19.51 -74.03
C ILE A 13 2.10 20.13 -73.71
N CYS A 14 2.48 21.24 -74.37
CA CYS A 14 3.67 22.01 -73.97
C CYS A 14 3.47 22.87 -72.70
N GLY A 15 2.24 23.06 -72.23
CA GLY A 15 1.92 23.78 -70.99
C GLY A 15 1.86 22.93 -69.72
N LEU A 16 1.88 21.59 -69.84
CA LEU A 16 1.94 20.65 -68.71
C LEU A 16 3.32 20.01 -68.51
N VAL A 17 4.27 20.34 -69.39
CA VAL A 17 5.71 20.09 -69.19
C VAL A 17 6.36 21.40 -68.71
N ALA A 18 5.82 21.97 -67.64
CA ALA A 18 6.62 22.87 -66.81
C ALA A 18 7.70 21.99 -66.15
N CYS A 19 8.94 22.15 -66.61
CA CYS A 19 10.13 21.42 -66.19
C CYS A 19 10.15 21.14 -64.68
N LYS A 20 9.87 19.90 -64.27
CA LYS A 20 10.61 19.33 -63.13
C LYS A 20 12.01 19.09 -63.66
N THR A 21 12.89 20.06 -63.45
CA THR A 21 14.33 19.91 -63.70
C THR A 21 14.85 18.79 -62.80
N GLU A 22 15.00 17.59 -63.37
CA GLU A 22 15.48 16.40 -62.67
C GLU A 22 16.97 16.56 -62.34
N SER A 23 17.33 16.29 -61.09
CA SER A 23 18.75 16.19 -60.69
C SER A 23 19.29 14.82 -61.06
N GLN A 24 20.60 14.70 -61.20
CA GLN A 24 21.26 13.45 -61.58
C GLN A 24 22.32 13.07 -60.55
N LEU A 25 22.34 11.80 -60.14
CA LEU A 25 23.38 11.17 -59.35
C LEU A 25 24.35 10.48 -60.31
N ASP A 26 25.61 10.92 -60.35
CA ASP A 26 26.66 10.33 -61.18
C ASP A 26 27.18 9.05 -60.52
N LEU A 27 26.49 7.95 -60.79
CA LEU A 27 26.74 6.62 -60.23
C LEU A 27 28.18 6.14 -60.52
N ASP A 28 28.72 6.46 -61.70
CA ASP A 28 30.05 6.03 -62.13
C ASP A 28 31.15 6.72 -61.33
N SER A 29 31.05 8.04 -61.17
CA SER A 29 32.02 8.80 -60.36
C SER A 29 32.02 8.37 -58.90
N LEU A 30 30.88 7.88 -58.40
CA LEU A 30 30.69 7.42 -57.03
C LEU A 30 31.06 5.94 -56.83
N SER A 31 31.59 5.28 -57.87
CA SER A 31 31.94 3.85 -57.86
C SER A 31 30.77 2.92 -57.53
N ILE A 32 29.55 3.32 -57.88
CA ILE A 32 28.32 2.53 -57.67
C ILE A 32 28.08 1.70 -58.94
N ASN A 33 28.17 0.38 -58.82
CA ASN A 33 28.11 -0.52 -59.96
C ASN A 33 26.67 -0.63 -60.53
N HIS A 34 26.37 0.19 -61.53
CA HIS A 34 25.04 0.30 -62.15
C HIS A 34 24.75 -0.79 -63.21
N HIS A 35 25.69 -1.71 -63.50
CA HIS A 35 25.50 -2.78 -64.49
C HIS A 35 24.58 -3.92 -64.02
N ASN A 36 24.14 -3.90 -62.76
CA ASN A 36 23.05 -4.74 -62.27
C ASN A 36 21.72 -4.01 -62.53
N GLN A 37 20.91 -4.50 -63.48
CA GLN A 37 19.64 -3.89 -63.92
C GLN A 37 18.54 -3.74 -62.84
N ASN A 38 18.82 -4.09 -61.58
CA ASN A 38 17.87 -4.11 -60.46
C ASN A 38 18.32 -3.26 -59.25
N LEU A 39 19.25 -2.31 -59.41
CA LEU A 39 19.65 -1.43 -58.30
C LEU A 39 18.54 -0.39 -58.03
N GLU A 40 17.75 -0.61 -56.98
CA GLU A 40 16.73 0.30 -56.50
C GLU A 40 17.34 1.30 -55.50
N ILE A 41 17.49 2.56 -55.93
CA ILE A 41 18.05 3.61 -55.09
C ILE A 41 16.90 4.43 -54.50
N SER A 42 16.82 4.44 -53.18
CA SER A 42 15.82 5.22 -52.43
C SER A 42 16.44 6.47 -51.85
N GLY A 43 15.68 7.56 -51.85
CA GLY A 43 16.10 8.86 -51.35
C GLY A 43 15.24 9.33 -50.17
N PHE A 44 15.88 9.92 -49.16
CA PHE A 44 15.22 10.48 -47.98
C PHE A 44 15.61 11.96 -47.81
N VAL A 45 14.62 12.82 -47.64
CA VAL A 45 14.80 14.26 -47.36
C VAL A 45 14.91 14.47 -45.85
N ILE A 46 15.98 15.14 -45.44
CA ILE A 46 16.20 15.57 -44.05
C ILE A 46 15.75 17.02 -43.88
N THR A 47 14.99 17.28 -42.84
CA THR A 47 14.53 18.61 -42.44
C THR A 47 15.04 18.97 -41.04
N GLU A 48 14.60 20.10 -40.47
CA GLU A 48 14.86 20.40 -39.06
C GLU A 48 14.13 19.46 -38.10
N GLN A 49 13.00 18.90 -38.55
CA GLN A 49 12.04 18.19 -37.71
C GLN A 49 12.06 16.67 -37.97
N SER A 50 12.69 16.22 -39.06
CA SER A 50 12.67 14.81 -39.48
C SER A 50 14.01 14.41 -40.08
N SER A 51 14.55 13.29 -39.62
CA SER A 51 15.74 12.64 -40.15
C SER A 51 15.57 11.12 -40.07
N PRO A 52 15.92 10.35 -41.11
CA PRO A 52 15.89 8.89 -41.02
C PRO A 52 16.97 8.35 -40.06
N LEU A 53 17.91 9.19 -39.63
CA LEU A 53 18.99 8.86 -38.69
C LEU A 53 18.73 9.37 -37.25
N SER A 54 17.53 9.88 -36.96
CA SER A 54 17.14 10.29 -35.61
C SER A 54 16.54 9.12 -34.83
N VAL A 55 16.86 9.03 -33.54
CA VAL A 55 16.26 8.04 -32.63
C VAL A 55 14.84 8.49 -32.27
N PRO A 56 13.79 7.69 -32.54
CA PRO A 56 12.43 8.06 -32.20
C PRO A 56 12.19 8.16 -30.69
N GLU A 57 11.28 9.05 -30.28
CA GLU A 57 10.95 9.28 -28.87
C GLU A 57 10.45 8.00 -28.17
N GLU A 58 9.63 7.19 -28.84
CA GLU A 58 9.16 5.89 -28.33
C GLU A 58 10.34 4.99 -27.90
N TYR A 59 11.41 4.96 -28.68
CA TYR A 59 12.61 4.16 -28.36
C TYR A 59 13.34 4.72 -27.13
N VAL A 60 13.42 6.05 -27.00
CA VAL A 60 14.00 6.72 -25.83
C VAL A 60 13.17 6.42 -24.57
N GLN A 61 11.84 6.41 -24.69
CA GLN A 61 10.92 6.10 -23.59
C GLN A 61 11.07 4.66 -23.12
N ILE A 62 11.17 3.69 -24.06
CA ILE A 62 11.44 2.28 -23.74
C ILE A 62 12.69 2.19 -22.86
N HIS A 63 13.80 2.75 -23.34
CA HIS A 63 15.06 2.69 -22.61
C HIS A 63 14.99 3.38 -21.24
N THR A 64 14.41 4.58 -21.17
CA THR A 64 14.29 5.34 -19.92
C THR A 64 13.54 4.56 -18.84
N LEU A 65 12.39 3.97 -19.20
CA LEU A 65 11.57 3.16 -18.29
C LEU A 65 12.25 1.84 -17.93
N SER A 66 12.92 1.18 -18.89
CA SER A 66 13.73 -0.02 -18.60
C SER A 66 14.80 0.28 -17.56
N SER A 67 15.55 1.37 -17.72
CA SER A 67 16.61 1.77 -16.80
C SER A 67 16.08 2.13 -15.41
N GLN A 68 14.90 2.78 -15.32
CA GLN A 68 14.24 3.06 -14.04
C GLN A 68 13.83 1.77 -13.32
N LEU A 69 13.23 0.83 -14.04
CA LEU A 69 12.79 -0.46 -13.51
C LEU A 69 13.98 -1.31 -13.00
N LEU A 70 15.12 -1.23 -13.68
CA LEU A 70 16.34 -2.00 -13.36
C LEU A 70 17.25 -1.29 -12.33
N GLY A 71 17.16 0.04 -12.22
CA GLY A 71 18.06 0.85 -11.41
C GLY A 71 17.71 0.94 -9.92
N GLN A 72 16.52 0.49 -9.51
CA GLN A 72 16.07 0.51 -8.11
C GLN A 72 15.65 -0.88 -7.65
N HIS A 73 15.77 -1.15 -6.34
CA HIS A 73 15.23 -2.38 -5.78
C HIS A 73 13.69 -2.39 -5.92
N TRP A 74 13.14 -3.51 -6.35
CA TRP A 74 11.71 -3.65 -6.68
C TRP A 74 10.75 -3.34 -5.52
N LEU A 75 11.17 -3.51 -4.26
CA LEU A 75 10.39 -3.11 -3.08
C LEU A 75 10.38 -1.59 -2.85
N GLN A 76 11.40 -0.87 -3.30
CA GLN A 76 11.52 0.58 -3.18
C GLN A 76 10.83 1.31 -4.34
N HIS A 77 10.54 0.59 -5.42
CA HIS A 77 9.95 1.17 -6.63
C HIS A 77 8.46 1.51 -6.43
N PRO A 78 8.07 2.81 -6.42
CA PRO A 78 6.72 3.22 -6.01
C PRO A 78 5.63 2.84 -7.02
N ASN A 79 5.95 2.76 -8.31
CA ASN A 79 5.00 2.46 -9.38
C ASN A 79 5.36 1.22 -10.22
N PHE A 80 5.93 0.18 -9.59
CA PHE A 80 6.52 -0.96 -10.31
C PHE A 80 5.59 -1.61 -11.35
N LEU A 81 4.32 -1.85 -10.98
CA LEU A 81 3.34 -2.43 -11.89
C LEU A 81 2.89 -1.48 -13.01
N GLY A 82 2.86 -0.17 -12.73
CA GLY A 82 2.51 0.84 -13.72
C GLY A 82 3.58 0.92 -14.80
N ASP A 83 4.85 0.99 -14.40
CA ASP A 83 5.99 1.08 -15.30
C ASP A 83 6.14 -0.18 -16.15
N LEU A 84 5.88 -1.38 -15.59
CA LEU A 84 5.79 -2.62 -16.37
C LEU A 84 4.69 -2.56 -17.45
N ALA A 85 3.52 -2.03 -17.10
CA ALA A 85 2.39 -1.94 -18.02
C ALA A 85 2.66 -0.93 -19.15
N GLU A 86 3.27 0.21 -18.81
CA GLU A 86 3.69 1.23 -19.76
C GLU A 86 4.76 0.69 -20.71
N LEU A 87 5.80 0.05 -20.18
CA LEU A 87 6.87 -0.54 -20.98
C LEU A 87 6.34 -1.62 -21.94
N LYS A 88 5.41 -2.45 -21.47
CA LYS A 88 4.71 -3.42 -22.31
C LYS A 88 3.91 -2.73 -23.43
N ALA A 89 3.25 -1.61 -23.15
CA ALA A 89 2.52 -0.84 -24.16
C ALA A 89 3.46 -0.25 -25.20
N LEU A 90 4.59 0.32 -24.79
CA LEU A 90 5.61 0.83 -25.71
C LEU A 90 6.16 -0.29 -26.61
N PHE A 91 6.53 -1.44 -26.06
CA PHE A 91 6.96 -2.59 -26.88
C PHE A 91 5.89 -3.04 -27.87
N LYS A 92 4.61 -3.04 -27.49
CA LYS A 92 3.50 -3.36 -28.42
C LYS A 92 3.34 -2.32 -29.52
N ASN A 93 3.48 -1.04 -29.19
CA ASN A 93 3.35 0.06 -30.14
C ASN A 93 4.45 0.05 -31.20
N THR A 94 5.58 -0.60 -30.91
CA THR A 94 6.60 -0.86 -31.93
C THR A 94 6.09 -1.72 -33.09
N ARG A 95 5.09 -2.59 -32.86
CA ARG A 95 4.54 -3.55 -33.86
C ARG A 95 5.60 -4.48 -34.48
N LEU A 96 6.70 -4.71 -33.77
CA LEU A 96 7.76 -5.63 -34.19
C LEU A 96 7.57 -7.02 -33.60
N PRO A 97 7.76 -8.12 -34.38
CA PRO A 97 7.79 -9.47 -33.84
C PRO A 97 8.84 -9.65 -32.72
N GLU A 98 9.99 -9.01 -32.84
CA GLU A 98 11.12 -9.02 -31.90
C GLU A 98 10.72 -8.48 -30.52
N ALA A 99 9.72 -7.58 -30.46
CA ALA A 99 9.19 -7.07 -29.20
C ALA A 99 8.46 -8.15 -28.37
N GLY A 100 8.06 -9.26 -29.00
CA GLY A 100 7.31 -10.35 -28.36
C GLY A 100 8.04 -10.97 -27.18
N SER A 101 9.36 -11.16 -27.28
CA SER A 101 10.17 -11.71 -26.17
C SER A 101 10.20 -10.78 -24.97
N PHE A 102 10.36 -9.47 -25.18
CA PHE A 102 10.31 -8.48 -24.10
C PHE A 102 8.93 -8.43 -23.43
N ILE A 103 7.85 -8.44 -24.22
CA ILE A 103 6.47 -8.46 -23.71
C ILE A 103 6.24 -9.70 -22.83
N ALA A 104 6.71 -10.87 -23.27
CA ALA A 104 6.58 -12.11 -22.50
C ALA A 104 7.35 -12.06 -21.17
N ALA A 105 8.58 -11.54 -21.17
CA ALA A 105 9.35 -11.38 -19.94
C ALA A 105 8.77 -10.34 -18.98
N LEU A 106 8.14 -9.28 -19.50
CA LEU A 106 7.43 -8.31 -18.66
C LEU A 106 6.22 -8.93 -17.96
N GLU A 107 5.49 -9.82 -18.65
CA GLU A 107 4.40 -10.58 -18.02
C GLU A 107 4.91 -11.58 -16.98
N GLN A 108 6.03 -12.26 -17.25
CA GLN A 108 6.66 -13.12 -16.26
C GLN A 108 7.12 -12.32 -15.03
N THR A 109 7.79 -11.19 -15.25
CA THR A 109 8.25 -10.25 -14.22
C THR A 109 7.09 -9.78 -13.33
N LYS A 110 5.95 -9.43 -13.94
CA LYS A 110 4.72 -9.09 -13.23
C LYS A 110 4.23 -10.23 -12.32
N ASN A 111 4.17 -11.45 -12.86
CA ASN A 111 3.71 -12.61 -12.09
C ASN A 111 4.67 -12.92 -10.92
N HIS A 112 5.99 -12.87 -11.16
CA HIS A 112 6.98 -13.02 -10.11
C HIS A 112 6.86 -11.94 -9.05
N TYR A 113 6.66 -10.68 -9.44
CA TYR A 113 6.46 -9.57 -8.50
C TYR A 113 5.26 -9.79 -7.57
N ILE A 114 4.11 -10.19 -8.11
CA ILE A 114 2.91 -10.47 -7.31
C ILE A 114 3.16 -11.61 -6.32
N ASN A 115 3.80 -12.69 -6.77
CA ASN A 115 4.13 -13.82 -5.90
C ASN A 115 5.13 -13.43 -4.81
N SER A 116 6.17 -12.67 -5.16
CA SER A 116 7.16 -12.16 -4.21
C SER A 116 6.52 -11.23 -3.18
N LEU A 117 5.60 -10.34 -3.57
CA LEU A 117 4.88 -9.48 -2.62
C LEU A 117 4.10 -10.27 -1.57
N ASN A 118 3.43 -11.36 -1.96
CA ASN A 118 2.72 -12.21 -1.00
C ASN A 118 3.69 -12.84 0.02
N ASN A 119 4.85 -13.30 -0.43
CA ASN A 119 5.88 -13.87 0.45
C ASN A 119 6.46 -12.81 1.40
N ILE A 120 6.70 -11.60 0.89
CA ILE A 120 7.17 -10.47 1.70
C ILE A 120 6.15 -10.08 2.75
N ASP A 121 4.86 -9.98 2.38
CA ASP A 121 3.78 -9.65 3.32
C ASP A 121 3.67 -10.72 4.43
N LEU A 122 3.75 -12.01 4.09
CA LEU A 122 3.76 -13.09 5.08
C LEU A 122 4.97 -12.98 6.02
N LYS A 123 6.16 -12.70 5.49
CA LYS A 123 7.38 -12.54 6.29
C LYS A 123 7.28 -11.33 7.21
N ALA A 124 6.83 -10.19 6.68
CA ALA A 124 6.62 -8.96 7.44
C ALA A 124 5.59 -9.16 8.56
N LYS A 125 4.46 -9.83 8.28
CA LYS A 125 3.46 -10.19 9.31
C LYS A 125 4.02 -11.11 10.38
N GLY A 126 4.87 -12.08 10.00
CA GLY A 126 5.55 -12.95 10.95
C GLY A 126 6.44 -12.16 11.91
N LEU A 127 7.32 -11.33 11.36
CA LEU A 127 8.19 -10.45 12.14
C LEU A 127 7.41 -9.44 13.00
N GLN A 128 6.31 -8.89 12.47
CA GLN A 128 5.46 -7.96 13.21
C GLN A 128 4.85 -8.63 14.45
N ARG A 129 4.40 -9.89 14.34
CA ARG A 129 3.86 -10.62 15.50
C ARG A 129 4.90 -10.86 16.59
N GLU A 130 6.14 -11.13 16.20
CA GLU A 130 7.25 -11.28 17.15
C GLU A 130 7.50 -9.95 17.88
N ILE A 131 7.59 -8.84 17.15
CA ILE A 131 7.76 -7.50 17.71
C ILE A 131 6.59 -7.10 18.62
N ASP A 132 5.35 -7.34 18.18
CA ASP A 132 4.15 -7.03 18.95
C ASP A 132 4.10 -7.85 20.26
N LYS A 133 4.57 -9.10 20.23
CA LYS A 133 4.69 -9.94 21.42
C LYS A 133 5.77 -9.43 22.37
N ASP A 134 6.97 -9.16 21.87
CA ASP A 134 8.07 -8.63 22.69
C ASP A 134 7.65 -7.31 23.36
N LEU A 135 6.94 -6.44 22.62
CA LEU A 135 6.37 -5.20 23.14
C LEU A 135 5.38 -5.42 24.29
N ASP A 136 4.50 -6.41 24.19
CA ASP A 136 3.52 -6.73 25.23
C ASP A 136 4.17 -7.31 26.47
N ASP A 137 5.15 -8.20 26.28
CA ASP A 137 5.95 -8.80 27.36
C ASP A 137 6.73 -7.71 28.12
N TYR A 138 7.36 -6.75 27.41
CA TYR A 138 8.02 -5.61 28.04
C TYR A 138 7.06 -4.67 28.76
N LYS A 139 5.91 -4.33 28.16
CA LYS A 139 4.89 -3.49 28.81
C LYS A 139 4.39 -4.09 30.12
N THR A 140 4.11 -5.39 30.11
CA THR A 140 3.68 -6.13 31.29
C THR A 140 4.77 -6.11 32.38
N SER A 141 6.00 -6.44 32.01
CA SER A 141 7.14 -6.45 32.94
C SER A 141 7.41 -5.08 33.56
N ILE A 142 7.37 -4.02 32.73
CA ILE A 142 7.54 -2.63 33.19
C ILE A 142 6.43 -2.24 34.16
N ALA A 143 5.15 -2.50 33.82
CA ALA A 143 4.02 -2.16 34.67
C ALA A 143 4.06 -2.90 36.02
N GLU A 144 4.48 -4.15 36.04
CA GLU A 144 4.70 -4.91 37.28
C GLU A 144 5.80 -4.29 38.15
N LEU A 145 6.95 -3.93 37.56
CA LEU A 145 8.06 -3.31 38.28
C LEU A 145 7.67 -1.93 38.81
N GLU A 146 6.99 -1.10 38.01
CA GLU A 146 6.47 0.20 38.43
C GLU A 146 5.49 0.06 39.59
N THR A 147 4.61 -0.94 39.56
CA THR A 147 3.68 -1.23 40.67
C THR A 147 4.43 -1.62 41.94
N LYS A 148 5.44 -2.50 41.84
CA LYS A 148 6.29 -2.91 42.99
C LYS A 148 7.06 -1.73 43.56
N ILE A 149 7.63 -0.88 42.70
CA ILE A 149 8.33 0.35 43.10
C ILE A 149 7.38 1.31 43.82
N LEU A 150 6.20 1.56 43.25
CA LEU A 150 5.19 2.43 43.85
C LEU A 150 4.75 1.92 45.23
N PHE A 151 4.53 0.61 45.38
CA PHE A 151 4.22 -0.01 46.67
C PHE A 151 5.34 0.23 47.70
N LEU A 152 6.60 0.06 47.31
CA LEU A 152 7.74 0.28 48.20
C LEU A 152 7.95 1.77 48.54
N GLN A 153 7.66 2.69 47.63
CA GLN A 153 7.75 4.13 47.86
C GLN A 153 6.58 4.68 48.69
N THR A 154 5.39 4.08 48.56
CA THR A 154 4.21 4.51 49.32
C THR A 154 4.41 4.24 50.80
N SER A 155 4.27 5.27 51.64
CA SER A 155 4.46 5.13 53.09
C SER A 155 3.35 4.29 53.74
N GLU A 156 3.67 3.64 54.86
CA GLU A 156 2.69 2.83 55.61
C GLU A 156 1.45 3.66 56.02
N ASN A 157 1.65 4.93 56.39
CA ASN A 157 0.57 5.85 56.79
C ASN A 157 -0.49 6.03 55.70
N VAL A 158 -0.10 6.04 54.42
CA VAL A 158 -1.06 6.15 53.31
C VAL A 158 -1.98 4.92 53.27
N TYR A 159 -1.45 3.72 53.53
CA TYR A 159 -2.25 2.51 53.59
C TYR A 159 -3.16 2.48 54.82
N HIS A 160 -2.71 2.98 55.98
CA HIS A 160 -3.57 3.15 57.16
C HIS A 160 -4.76 4.07 56.88
N GLU A 161 -4.52 5.24 56.27
CA GLU A 161 -5.59 6.18 55.93
C GLU A 161 -6.57 5.61 54.89
N ARG A 162 -6.06 4.87 53.90
CA ARG A 162 -6.91 4.15 52.94
C ARG A 162 -7.78 3.09 53.62
N VAL A 163 -7.23 2.30 54.55
CA VAL A 163 -8.01 1.32 55.34
C VAL A 163 -9.11 2.03 56.13
N ARG A 164 -8.79 3.09 56.87
CA ARG A 164 -9.78 3.87 57.65
C ARG A 164 -10.90 4.43 56.76
N THR A 165 -10.52 4.99 55.61
CA THR A 165 -11.48 5.55 54.63
C THR A 165 -12.39 4.46 54.06
N LEU A 166 -11.83 3.31 53.69
CA LEU A 166 -12.60 2.18 53.17
C LEU A 166 -13.53 1.58 54.23
N GLU A 167 -13.08 1.44 55.47
CA GLU A 167 -13.90 1.00 56.59
C GLU A 167 -15.07 1.94 56.86
N LEU A 168 -14.84 3.25 56.82
CA LEU A 168 -15.89 4.26 56.92
C LEU A 168 -16.88 4.15 55.77
N ASN A 169 -16.38 4.06 54.53
CA ASN A 169 -17.23 3.92 53.34
C ASN A 169 -18.06 2.64 53.38
N ILE A 170 -17.50 1.51 53.81
CA ILE A 170 -18.21 0.25 54.01
C ILE A 170 -19.29 0.42 55.07
N LYS A 171 -19.01 1.09 56.19
CA LYS A 171 -20.00 1.36 57.24
C LYS A 171 -21.14 2.22 56.73
N LEU A 172 -20.85 3.27 55.97
CA LEU A 172 -21.86 4.15 55.37
C LEU A 172 -22.71 3.40 54.34
N GLN A 173 -22.09 2.64 53.43
CA GLN A 173 -22.79 1.86 52.41
C GLN A 173 -23.60 0.71 53.00
N SER A 174 -23.09 0.04 54.05
CA SER A 174 -23.84 -0.98 54.79
C SER A 174 -25.06 -0.39 55.48
N ARG A 175 -24.93 0.78 56.14
CA ARG A 175 -26.08 1.50 56.71
C ARG A 175 -27.10 1.86 55.64
N GLN A 176 -26.66 2.41 54.51
CA GLN A 176 -27.54 2.76 53.40
C GLN A 176 -28.29 1.52 52.86
N TYR A 177 -27.58 0.41 52.65
CA TYR A 177 -28.18 -0.85 52.23
C TYR A 177 -29.26 -1.32 53.21
N HIS A 178 -28.95 -1.38 54.51
CA HIS A 178 -29.90 -1.81 55.54
C HIS A 178 -31.09 -0.87 55.65
N GLN A 179 -30.87 0.45 55.65
CA GLN A 179 -31.94 1.44 55.70
C GLN A 179 -32.92 1.29 54.55
N ILE A 180 -32.43 1.18 53.30
CA ILE A 180 -33.29 1.04 52.13
C ILE A 180 -34.03 -0.30 52.15
N ASN A 181 -33.37 -1.37 52.54
CA ASN A 181 -33.98 -2.71 52.65
C ASN A 181 -35.06 -2.76 53.75
N ASP A 182 -34.80 -2.15 54.91
CA ASP A 182 -35.74 -2.07 56.02
C ASP A 182 -36.97 -1.23 55.65
N VAL A 183 -36.78 -0.09 54.95
CA VAL A 183 -37.88 0.74 54.46
C VAL A 183 -38.76 -0.02 53.47
N LEU A 184 -38.16 -0.77 52.53
CA LEU A 184 -38.92 -1.64 51.62
C LEU A 184 -39.73 -2.66 52.41
N ARG A 185 -39.08 -3.40 53.32
CA ARG A 185 -39.73 -4.43 54.14
C ARG A 185 -40.88 -3.87 54.98
N GLN A 186 -40.67 -2.73 55.64
CA GLN A 186 -41.68 -2.06 56.44
C GLN A 186 -42.84 -1.57 55.59
N SER A 187 -42.56 -0.99 54.42
CA SER A 187 -43.58 -0.49 53.49
C SER A 187 -44.47 -1.63 52.96
N LEU A 188 -43.85 -2.76 52.59
CA LEU A 188 -44.56 -3.98 52.20
C LEU A 188 -45.39 -4.57 53.35
N GLN A 189 -44.84 -4.65 54.56
CA GLN A 189 -45.56 -5.17 55.73
C GLN A 189 -46.69 -4.24 56.18
N GLN A 190 -46.51 -2.92 56.12
CA GLN A 190 -47.58 -1.95 56.40
C GLN A 190 -48.72 -2.06 55.40
N LEU A 191 -48.40 -2.25 54.11
CA LEU A 191 -49.39 -2.49 53.06
C LEU A 191 -50.20 -3.76 53.34
N LEU A 192 -49.55 -4.83 53.82
CA LEU A 192 -50.24 -6.05 54.27
C LEU A 192 -51.09 -5.79 55.53
N ASN A 193 -50.51 -5.25 56.60
CA ASN A 193 -51.18 -5.09 57.90
C ASN A 193 -52.46 -4.25 57.81
N LYS A 194 -52.47 -3.22 56.95
CA LYS A 194 -53.64 -2.36 56.73
C LYS A 194 -54.85 -3.09 56.13
N HIS A 195 -54.61 -4.20 55.42
CA HIS A 195 -55.63 -4.86 54.60
C HIS A 195 -55.80 -6.37 54.90
N ALA A 196 -54.82 -7.00 55.54
CA ALA A 196 -54.77 -8.41 55.89
C ALA A 196 -53.83 -8.63 57.11
N PRO A 197 -54.26 -8.29 58.34
CA PRO A 197 -53.39 -8.22 59.53
C PRO A 197 -52.79 -9.56 59.98
N ASN A 198 -53.27 -10.69 59.45
CA ASN A 198 -52.78 -12.03 59.80
C ASN A 198 -51.74 -12.58 58.80
N ILE A 199 -51.37 -11.82 57.77
CA ILE A 199 -50.40 -12.24 56.74
C ILE A 199 -49.03 -11.60 57.03
N GLN A 200 -48.00 -12.42 57.11
CA GLN A 200 -46.62 -11.98 57.28
C GLN A 200 -45.86 -12.04 55.96
N LEU A 201 -44.95 -11.08 55.75
CA LEU A 201 -43.98 -11.14 54.66
C LEU A 201 -42.89 -12.17 55.01
N ILE A 202 -42.83 -13.28 54.27
CA ILE A 202 -41.94 -14.43 54.55
C ILE A 202 -40.69 -14.41 53.64
N ASN A 203 -40.77 -13.78 52.47
CA ASN A 203 -39.71 -13.78 51.46
C ASN A 203 -38.93 -12.45 51.45
N GLU A 204 -37.62 -12.53 51.27
CA GLU A 204 -36.73 -11.39 51.06
C GLU A 204 -36.47 -11.15 49.57
N LEU A 205 -36.12 -9.91 49.22
CA LEU A 205 -35.72 -9.56 47.86
C LEU A 205 -34.38 -10.20 47.53
N THR A 206 -34.37 -11.04 46.49
CA THR A 206 -33.15 -11.68 45.98
C THR A 206 -32.89 -11.24 44.55
N PHE A 207 -31.62 -11.26 44.16
CA PHE A 207 -31.18 -10.82 42.84
C PHE A 207 -30.44 -11.95 42.11
N SER A 208 -30.71 -12.10 40.82
CA SER A 208 -29.87 -12.84 39.90
C SER A 208 -29.35 -11.93 38.79
N TYR A 209 -28.18 -12.25 38.22
CA TYR A 209 -27.48 -11.37 37.31
C TYR A 209 -26.97 -12.12 36.08
N ASP A 210 -27.06 -11.48 34.91
CA ASP A 210 -26.43 -11.92 33.68
C ASP A 210 -25.70 -10.75 33.01
N ASP A 211 -24.50 -11.00 32.47
CA ASP A 211 -23.65 -9.98 31.86
C ASP A 211 -24.02 -9.65 30.40
N GLN A 212 -25.18 -10.13 29.97
CA GLN A 212 -25.74 -9.78 28.67
C GLN A 212 -26.21 -8.32 28.64
N PRO A 213 -26.07 -7.62 27.49
CA PRO A 213 -26.63 -6.29 27.31
C PRO A 213 -28.14 -6.26 27.60
N HIS A 214 -28.61 -5.19 28.24
CA HIS A 214 -30.02 -5.06 28.63
C HIS A 214 -31.01 -5.30 27.48
N ALA A 215 -30.66 -4.86 26.26
CA ALA A 215 -31.50 -4.96 25.07
C ALA A 215 -31.89 -6.40 24.67
N ILE A 216 -31.13 -7.41 25.12
CA ILE A 216 -31.39 -8.82 24.81
C ILE A 216 -31.80 -9.63 26.06
N CYS A 217 -32.02 -8.96 27.20
CA CYS A 217 -32.50 -9.63 28.39
C CYS A 217 -33.91 -10.19 28.16
N ARG A 218 -34.12 -11.42 28.60
CA ARG A 218 -35.47 -11.99 28.65
C ARG A 218 -36.26 -11.30 29.75
N GLN A 219 -37.58 -11.25 29.63
CA GLN A 219 -38.42 -10.75 30.71
C GLN A 219 -38.32 -11.63 31.97
N TYR A 220 -38.14 -12.93 31.79
CA TYR A 220 -38.02 -13.91 32.88
C TYR A 220 -36.76 -14.76 32.75
N ASN A 221 -36.14 -15.04 33.90
CA ASN A 221 -35.06 -16.01 34.06
C ASN A 221 -35.45 -17.01 35.15
N GLY A 222 -35.92 -18.19 34.73
CA GLY A 222 -36.60 -19.13 35.64
C GLY A 222 -37.84 -18.48 36.26
N MET A 223 -37.88 -18.42 37.60
CA MET A 223 -38.95 -17.79 38.37
C MET A 223 -38.66 -16.31 38.73
N SER A 224 -37.57 -15.74 38.22
CA SER A 224 -37.19 -14.35 38.49
C SER A 224 -37.56 -13.45 37.31
N GLU A 225 -37.99 -12.23 37.59
CA GLU A 225 -38.42 -11.24 36.61
C GLU A 225 -37.36 -10.13 36.46
N LEU A 226 -37.18 -9.64 35.23
CA LEU A 226 -36.24 -8.58 34.90
C LEU A 226 -36.59 -7.25 35.59
N LEU A 227 -35.60 -6.64 36.22
CA LEU A 227 -35.66 -5.29 36.78
C LEU A 227 -35.33 -4.26 35.70
N THR A 228 -36.35 -3.78 34.99
CA THR A 228 -36.25 -2.90 33.81
C THR A 228 -35.59 -1.55 34.06
N THR A 229 -35.51 -1.11 35.31
CA THR A 229 -34.89 0.15 35.73
C THR A 229 -33.36 0.10 35.76
N ILE A 230 -32.74 -1.08 35.64
CA ILE A 230 -31.30 -1.26 35.45
C ILE A 230 -31.03 -1.54 33.96
N SER A 231 -30.49 -0.55 33.24
CA SER A 231 -30.40 -0.57 31.77
C SER A 231 -29.07 -1.06 31.19
N GLN A 232 -28.09 -1.39 32.02
CA GLN A 232 -26.77 -1.80 31.54
C GLN A 232 -26.73 -3.31 31.27
N ASN A 233 -27.19 -4.11 32.24
CA ASN A 233 -27.07 -5.57 32.25
C ASN A 233 -28.42 -6.21 32.64
N CYS A 234 -28.52 -7.53 32.60
CA CYS A 234 -29.72 -8.22 33.08
C CYS A 234 -29.65 -8.43 34.59
N VAL A 235 -30.57 -7.79 35.32
CA VAL A 235 -30.76 -8.01 36.76
C VAL A 235 -32.18 -8.51 36.96
N TYR A 236 -32.34 -9.68 37.56
CA TYR A 236 -33.66 -10.26 37.83
C TYR A 236 -33.91 -10.34 39.32
N ILE A 237 -35.19 -10.25 39.70
CA ILE A 237 -35.67 -10.30 41.08
C ILE A 237 -36.75 -11.36 41.25
N ASN A 238 -36.88 -11.90 42.46
CA ASN A 238 -37.90 -12.88 42.81
C ASN A 238 -39.30 -12.24 43.03
N ARG A 239 -39.78 -11.42 42.09
CA ARG A 239 -41.01 -10.62 42.25
C ARG A 239 -42.23 -11.47 42.59
N ASP A 240 -42.48 -12.55 41.85
CA ASP A 240 -43.65 -13.39 42.07
C ASP A 240 -43.68 -14.00 43.49
N GLN A 241 -42.51 -14.38 44.01
CA GLN A 241 -42.38 -14.89 45.37
C GLN A 241 -42.68 -13.80 46.41
N LEU A 242 -42.20 -12.58 46.19
CA LEU A 242 -42.48 -11.43 47.06
C LEU A 242 -43.95 -11.03 47.05
N LEU A 243 -44.61 -11.15 45.90
CA LEU A 243 -46.03 -10.80 45.74
C LEU A 243 -46.99 -11.93 46.14
N SER A 244 -46.50 -13.15 46.36
CA SER A 244 -47.34 -14.31 46.71
C SER A 244 -48.24 -14.12 47.95
N PRO A 245 -47.82 -13.41 49.03
CA PRO A 245 -48.67 -13.19 50.20
C PRO A 245 -49.73 -12.08 49.99
N PHE A 246 -49.62 -11.30 48.91
CA PHE A 246 -50.51 -10.15 48.67
C PHE A 246 -51.79 -10.57 47.94
N PRO A 247 -52.97 -10.16 48.42
CA PRO A 247 -54.22 -10.24 47.66
C PRO A 247 -54.11 -9.55 46.30
N SER A 248 -54.85 -10.05 45.30
CA SER A 248 -54.78 -9.55 43.91
C SER A 248 -54.91 -8.03 43.78
N PHE A 249 -55.79 -7.40 44.56
CA PHE A 249 -56.02 -5.96 44.55
C PHE A 249 -54.87 -5.12 45.14
N LEU A 250 -53.90 -5.72 45.86
CA LEU A 250 -52.73 -5.05 46.42
C LEU A 250 -51.44 -5.31 45.64
N LYS A 251 -51.42 -6.33 44.76
CA LYS A 251 -50.20 -6.74 44.04
C LYS A 251 -49.60 -5.60 43.22
N GLY A 252 -50.42 -4.75 42.57
CA GLY A 252 -49.93 -3.59 41.83
C GLY A 252 -49.17 -2.60 42.72
N ARG A 253 -49.75 -2.20 43.85
CA ARG A 253 -49.09 -1.27 44.79
C ARG A 253 -47.82 -1.86 45.42
N ALA A 254 -47.82 -3.15 45.72
CA ALA A 254 -46.63 -3.84 46.22
C ALA A 254 -45.53 -3.92 45.14
N SER A 255 -45.91 -4.16 43.89
CA SER A 255 -45.01 -4.14 42.72
C SER A 255 -44.34 -2.77 42.55
N ASP A 256 -45.11 -1.68 42.63
CA ASP A 256 -44.59 -0.31 42.53
C ASP A 256 -43.55 0.00 43.62
N LEU A 257 -43.81 -0.46 44.86
CA LEU A 257 -42.84 -0.34 45.96
C LEU A 257 -41.56 -1.12 45.65
N ILE A 258 -41.66 -2.36 45.19
CA ILE A 258 -40.50 -3.17 44.80
C ILE A 258 -39.68 -2.45 43.72
N ASP A 259 -40.32 -1.93 42.67
CA ASP A 259 -39.65 -1.22 41.58
C ASP A 259 -38.94 0.06 42.03
N SER A 260 -39.50 0.76 43.01
CA SER A 260 -38.90 1.98 43.54
C SER A 260 -37.62 1.73 44.36
N TYR A 261 -37.54 0.60 45.06
CA TYR A 261 -36.43 0.33 46.01
C TYR A 261 -35.40 -0.68 45.47
N ALA A 262 -35.81 -1.69 44.70
CA ALA A 262 -34.93 -2.75 44.21
C ALA A 262 -33.67 -2.23 43.47
N PRO A 263 -33.73 -1.18 42.64
CA PRO A 263 -32.53 -0.67 41.94
C PRO A 263 -31.50 -0.06 42.89
N ALA A 264 -31.97 0.64 43.92
CA ALA A 264 -31.11 1.25 44.93
C ALA A 264 -30.46 0.17 45.81
N ILE A 265 -31.22 -0.86 46.19
CA ILE A 265 -30.71 -2.03 46.93
C ILE A 265 -29.63 -2.75 46.10
N TRP A 266 -29.90 -3.02 44.82
CA TRP A 266 -28.93 -3.65 43.91
C TRP A 266 -27.62 -2.86 43.82
N ARG A 267 -27.67 -1.55 43.55
CA ARG A 267 -26.49 -0.69 43.46
C ARG A 267 -25.71 -0.64 44.77
N SER A 268 -26.41 -0.54 45.90
CA SER A 268 -25.77 -0.51 47.22
C SER A 268 -25.09 -1.85 47.54
N MET A 269 -25.74 -2.97 47.23
CA MET A 269 -25.21 -4.32 47.44
C MET A 269 -23.96 -4.58 46.59
N THR A 270 -24.04 -4.32 45.29
CA THR A 270 -22.93 -4.52 44.34
C THR A 270 -21.75 -3.61 44.63
N ARG A 271 -21.97 -2.36 45.03
CA ARG A 271 -20.89 -1.47 45.49
C ARG A 271 -20.20 -2.01 46.75
N LEU A 272 -20.96 -2.62 47.66
CA LEU A 272 -20.45 -3.12 48.94
C LEU A 272 -19.66 -4.42 48.77
N ASN A 273 -20.22 -5.42 48.08
CA ASN A 273 -19.73 -6.80 48.03
C ASN A 273 -19.42 -7.31 46.62
N GLY A 274 -19.75 -6.55 45.57
CA GLY A 274 -19.81 -7.05 44.21
C GLY A 274 -20.96 -8.03 44.01
N TYR A 275 -20.84 -8.92 43.03
CA TYR A 275 -21.75 -10.04 42.81
C TYR A 275 -20.96 -11.27 42.38
N PHE A 276 -21.07 -12.37 43.11
CA PHE A 276 -20.39 -13.62 42.76
C PHE A 276 -21.39 -14.64 42.24
N ASP A 277 -21.25 -15.01 40.97
CA ASP A 277 -22.04 -16.07 40.37
C ASP A 277 -21.37 -17.41 40.65
N THR A 278 -21.95 -18.18 41.56
CA THR A 278 -21.46 -19.50 41.96
C THR A 278 -21.58 -20.54 40.84
N THR A 279 -22.53 -20.36 39.91
CA THR A 279 -22.73 -21.31 38.81
C THR A 279 -21.68 -21.15 37.72
N LYS A 280 -21.27 -19.90 37.44
CA LYS A 280 -20.22 -19.57 36.47
C LYS A 280 -18.82 -19.42 37.09
N ASN A 281 -18.70 -19.54 38.43
CA ASN A 281 -17.49 -19.27 39.21
C ASN A 281 -16.84 -17.92 38.84
N LYS A 282 -17.66 -16.87 38.67
CA LYS A 282 -17.24 -15.56 38.13
C LYS A 282 -17.63 -14.44 39.08
N GLN A 283 -16.66 -13.61 39.44
CA GLN A 283 -16.87 -12.37 40.17
C GLN A 283 -17.23 -11.25 39.19
N TYR A 284 -18.35 -10.58 39.44
CA TYR A 284 -18.75 -9.34 38.79
C TYR A 284 -18.58 -8.17 39.77
N PHE A 285 -18.32 -7.00 39.20
CA PHE A 285 -18.00 -5.79 39.97
C PHE A 285 -16.83 -6.04 40.96
N PRO A 286 -15.64 -6.41 40.44
CA PRO A 286 -14.49 -6.77 41.29
C PRO A 286 -14.02 -5.58 42.14
N ASP A 287 -14.19 -4.33 41.68
CA ASP A 287 -13.80 -3.11 42.39
C ASP A 287 -14.79 -2.70 43.50
N ASN A 288 -15.39 -3.65 44.20
CA ASN A 288 -16.28 -3.36 45.33
C ASN A 288 -15.49 -2.98 46.60
N LEU A 289 -16.17 -2.27 47.51
CA LEU A 289 -15.52 -1.70 48.70
C LEU A 289 -14.87 -2.75 49.60
N LYS A 290 -15.51 -3.91 49.81
CA LYS A 290 -14.93 -4.98 50.66
C LYS A 290 -13.69 -5.60 50.01
N TYR A 291 -13.70 -5.80 48.70
CA TYR A 291 -12.53 -6.29 47.98
C TYR A 291 -11.37 -5.29 48.04
N GLN A 292 -11.63 -4.02 47.77
CA GLN A 292 -10.63 -2.95 47.92
C GLN A 292 -10.06 -2.88 49.35
N LEU A 293 -10.90 -3.06 50.38
CA LEU A 293 -10.45 -3.12 51.77
C LEU A 293 -9.57 -4.34 52.03
N ALA A 294 -9.94 -5.52 51.50
CA ALA A 294 -9.15 -6.73 51.64
C ALA A 294 -7.76 -6.58 51.00
N GLN A 295 -7.69 -6.08 49.76
CA GLN A 295 -6.44 -5.79 49.08
C GLN A 295 -5.59 -4.76 49.83
N THR A 296 -6.19 -3.66 50.29
CA THR A 296 -5.46 -2.61 51.02
C THR A 296 -4.94 -3.13 52.36
N ARG A 297 -5.72 -3.95 53.08
CA ARG A 297 -5.26 -4.60 54.32
C ARG A 297 -4.13 -5.58 54.07
N GLN A 298 -4.18 -6.34 52.98
CA GLN A 298 -3.09 -7.22 52.58
C GLN A 298 -1.82 -6.41 52.29
N ALA A 299 -1.91 -5.36 51.47
CA ALA A 299 -0.80 -4.46 51.19
C ALA A 299 -0.22 -3.84 52.47
N LEU A 300 -1.07 -3.41 53.41
CA LEU A 300 -0.62 -2.91 54.72
C LEU A 300 0.15 -3.96 55.54
N ARG A 301 -0.31 -5.22 55.54
CA ARG A 301 0.39 -6.32 56.22
C ARG A 301 1.74 -6.60 55.59
N GLU A 302 1.79 -6.66 54.27
CA GLU A 302 3.03 -6.83 53.50
C GLU A 302 4.01 -5.68 53.80
N LYS A 303 3.50 -4.43 53.83
CA LYS A 303 4.31 -3.25 54.14
C LYS A 303 4.93 -3.32 55.53
N LYS A 304 4.16 -3.75 56.54
CA LYS A 304 4.66 -3.95 57.92
C LYS A 304 5.71 -5.05 58.05
N TYR A 305 5.60 -6.09 57.21
CA TYR A 305 6.53 -7.22 57.24
C TYR A 305 7.90 -6.85 56.65
N ILE A 306 7.94 -5.97 55.66
CA ILE A 306 9.18 -5.51 55.04
C ILE A 306 9.77 -4.35 55.88
N ASN A 307 10.81 -4.63 56.67
CA ASN A 307 11.51 -3.58 57.42
C ASN A 307 12.17 -2.53 56.48
N GLU A 308 12.51 -1.35 57.01
CA GLU A 308 13.01 -0.22 56.21
C GLU A 308 14.28 -0.56 55.40
N ASN A 309 15.24 -1.27 56.02
CA ASN A 309 16.47 -1.68 55.34
C ASN A 309 16.21 -2.65 54.17
N LYS A 310 15.28 -3.61 54.33
CA LYS A 310 14.85 -4.49 53.24
C LYS A 310 14.07 -3.73 52.17
N SER A 311 13.24 -2.75 52.56
CA SER A 311 12.48 -1.91 51.63
C SER A 311 13.41 -1.10 50.72
N ALA A 312 14.44 -0.45 51.29
CA ALA A 312 15.41 0.32 50.52
C ALA A 312 16.20 -0.55 49.52
N LEU A 313 16.65 -1.73 49.96
CA LEU A 313 17.37 -2.69 49.10
C LEU A 313 16.48 -3.19 47.95
N LEU A 314 15.23 -3.58 48.23
CA LEU A 314 14.28 -4.04 47.22
C LEU A 314 13.92 -2.93 46.23
N LEU A 315 13.73 -1.70 46.73
CA LEU A 315 13.43 -0.55 45.89
C LEU A 315 14.57 -0.29 44.90
N HIS A 316 15.81 -0.25 45.39
CA HIS A 316 16.98 -0.09 44.54
C HIS A 316 17.08 -1.21 43.50
N ARG A 317 16.87 -2.47 43.89
CA ARG A 317 16.88 -3.61 42.97
C ARG A 317 15.83 -3.47 41.86
N TYR A 318 14.58 -3.17 42.20
CA TYR A 318 13.52 -3.04 41.20
C TYR A 318 13.72 -1.82 40.30
N GLN A 319 14.31 -0.73 40.81
CA GLN A 319 14.68 0.42 39.99
C GLN A 319 15.78 0.06 38.97
N GLN A 320 16.79 -0.71 39.38
CA GLN A 320 17.82 -1.22 38.47
C GLN A 320 17.23 -2.17 37.42
N GLU A 321 16.36 -3.09 37.85
CA GLU A 321 15.67 -4.02 36.95
C GLU A 321 14.79 -3.29 35.94
N LEU A 322 14.03 -2.27 36.38
CA LEU A 322 13.23 -1.41 35.49
C LEU A 322 14.11 -0.68 34.46
N ALA A 323 15.23 -0.10 34.88
CA ALA A 323 16.16 0.57 33.99
C ALA A 323 16.74 -0.40 32.95
N TYR A 324 17.14 -1.60 33.40
CA TYR A 324 17.65 -2.66 32.53
C TYR A 324 16.59 -3.15 31.54
N THR A 325 15.35 -3.39 31.98
CA THR A 325 14.25 -3.82 31.11
C THR A 325 13.92 -2.77 30.04
N ARG A 326 13.92 -1.48 30.39
CA ARG A 326 13.73 -0.38 29.42
C ARG A 326 14.86 -0.32 28.40
N GLN A 327 16.11 -0.49 28.85
CA GLN A 327 17.25 -0.55 27.93
C GLN A 327 17.14 -1.76 26.99
N GLN A 328 16.79 -2.94 27.49
CA GLN A 328 16.60 -4.12 26.65
C GLN A 328 15.46 -3.94 25.64
N GLN A 329 14.37 -3.28 26.04
CA GLN A 329 13.29 -2.90 25.15
C GLN A 329 13.81 -2.03 24.01
N ASP A 330 14.56 -0.96 24.33
CA ASP A 330 15.14 -0.07 23.32
C ASP A 330 16.10 -0.81 22.38
N ASP A 331 16.99 -1.64 22.92
CA ASP A 331 17.96 -2.42 22.12
C ASP A 331 17.25 -3.43 21.20
N THR A 332 16.22 -4.10 21.70
CA THR A 332 15.46 -5.11 20.95
C THR A 332 14.58 -4.48 19.88
N LEU A 333 14.05 -3.28 20.12
CA LEU A 333 13.13 -2.58 19.23
C LEU A 333 13.81 -1.53 18.35
N SER A 334 15.09 -1.22 18.58
CA SER A 334 15.92 -0.39 17.69
C SER A 334 16.38 -1.16 16.44
N LYS A 335 15.46 -1.89 15.80
CA LYS A 335 15.74 -2.59 14.54
C LYS A 335 15.58 -1.60 13.39
N ARG A 336 16.60 -1.51 12.52
CA ARG A 336 16.64 -0.57 11.39
C ARG A 336 15.55 -0.79 10.33
N PHE A 337 14.84 -1.92 10.39
CA PHE A 337 13.71 -2.23 9.53
C PHE A 337 12.36 -1.88 10.14
N LEU A 338 12.34 -1.20 11.30
CA LEU A 338 11.13 -0.69 11.93
C LEU A 338 10.97 0.81 11.65
N ASP A 339 9.73 1.24 11.43
CA ASP A 339 9.37 2.65 11.33
C ASP A 339 9.24 3.30 12.72
N GLN A 340 8.87 4.58 12.74
CA GLN A 340 8.67 5.36 13.97
C GLN A 340 7.56 4.81 14.88
N ASN A 341 6.66 3.99 14.33
CA ASN A 341 5.54 3.37 15.03
C ASN A 341 5.81 1.89 15.35
N LEU A 342 7.06 1.43 15.24
CA LEU A 342 7.47 0.04 15.46
C LEU A 342 6.77 -0.95 14.51
N ARG A 343 6.48 -0.50 13.28
CA ARG A 343 5.98 -1.34 12.19
C ARG A 343 7.10 -1.72 11.24
N ILE A 344 7.03 -2.93 10.70
CA ILE A 344 7.98 -3.40 9.69
C ILE A 344 7.90 -2.50 8.44
N ASP A 345 8.97 -1.77 8.14
CA ASP A 345 9.14 -1.02 6.90
C ASP A 345 9.79 -1.92 5.84
N THR A 346 8.94 -2.44 4.95
CA THR A 346 9.35 -3.34 3.86
C THR A 346 10.16 -2.66 2.76
N ARG A 347 10.21 -1.32 2.75
CA ARG A 347 10.98 -0.52 1.77
C ARG A 347 12.36 -0.12 2.30
N SER A 348 12.61 -0.29 3.59
CA SER A 348 13.90 0.04 4.20
C SER A 348 15.02 -0.84 3.65
N ASP A 349 16.22 -0.27 3.50
CA ASP A 349 17.42 -1.03 3.10
C ASP A 349 17.72 -2.17 4.09
N ALA A 350 17.44 -1.96 5.38
CA ALA A 350 17.64 -2.97 6.41
C ALA A 350 16.72 -4.19 6.20
N PHE A 351 15.46 -3.97 5.83
CA PHE A 351 14.55 -5.06 5.50
C PHE A 351 14.97 -5.77 4.21
N ILE A 352 15.36 -5.02 3.18
CA ILE A 352 15.85 -5.59 1.92
C ILE A 352 17.07 -6.47 2.14
N ASN A 353 18.03 -6.01 2.95
CA ASN A 353 19.21 -6.80 3.31
C ASN A 353 18.86 -8.03 4.16
N LEU A 354 17.83 -7.96 5.01
CA LEU A 354 17.33 -9.11 5.77
C LEU A 354 16.77 -10.21 4.86
N LEU A 355 16.17 -9.82 3.73
CA LEU A 355 15.61 -10.74 2.74
C LEU A 355 16.66 -11.43 1.87
N ASN A 356 17.95 -11.17 2.10
CA ASN A 356 19.11 -11.75 1.43
C ASN A 356 18.74 -13.10 0.79
N GLN A 357 18.56 -13.12 -0.55
CA GLN A 357 18.20 -14.26 -1.42
C GLN A 357 16.73 -14.45 -1.85
N THR A 358 15.85 -13.44 -1.81
CA THR A 358 14.66 -13.52 -2.68
C THR A 358 15.08 -13.22 -4.13
N GLU A 359 14.80 -14.15 -5.05
CA GLU A 359 15.00 -13.91 -6.48
C GLU A 359 14.32 -12.59 -6.87
N SER A 360 15.08 -11.69 -7.48
CA SER A 360 14.54 -10.41 -7.94
C SER A 360 13.44 -10.70 -8.96
N PRO A 361 12.21 -10.20 -8.75
CA PRO A 361 11.12 -10.42 -9.70
C PRO A 361 11.43 -9.80 -11.07
N VAL A 362 12.39 -8.86 -11.14
CA VAL A 362 12.82 -8.18 -12.37
C VAL A 362 13.72 -9.07 -13.24
N HIS A 363 14.27 -10.17 -12.69
CA HIS A 363 15.29 -10.99 -13.36
C HIS A 363 14.87 -11.46 -14.78
N PRO A 364 13.64 -11.96 -15.02
CA PRO A 364 13.23 -12.38 -16.36
C PRO A 364 13.34 -11.26 -17.41
N TYR A 365 12.99 -10.03 -17.04
CA TYR A 365 13.11 -8.88 -17.93
C TYR A 365 14.56 -8.38 -18.04
N ALA A 366 15.28 -8.30 -16.91
CA ALA A 366 16.67 -7.87 -16.85
C ALA A 366 17.57 -8.73 -17.76
N ASP A 367 17.39 -10.05 -17.73
CA ASP A 367 18.20 -10.98 -18.51
C ASP A 367 17.99 -10.81 -20.01
N LEU A 368 16.74 -10.61 -20.45
CA LEU A 368 16.46 -10.32 -21.86
C LEU A 368 16.95 -8.94 -22.27
N TYR A 369 16.76 -7.93 -21.42
CA TYR A 369 17.17 -6.55 -21.69
C TYR A 369 18.67 -6.41 -21.88
N ASN A 370 19.44 -7.18 -21.11
CA ASN A 370 20.90 -7.22 -21.16
C ASN A 370 21.45 -8.25 -22.17
N SER A 371 20.59 -9.05 -22.81
CA SER A 371 21.01 -10.04 -23.80
C SER A 371 21.42 -9.36 -25.11
N THR A 372 22.73 -9.42 -25.42
CA THR A 372 23.31 -8.81 -26.63
C THR A 372 22.64 -9.29 -27.91
N GLY A 373 22.40 -10.61 -28.05
CA GLY A 373 21.77 -11.17 -29.25
C GLY A 373 20.30 -10.80 -29.44
N ILE A 374 19.56 -10.51 -28.36
CA ILE A 374 18.16 -10.07 -28.44
C ILE A 374 18.11 -8.57 -28.69
N LYS A 375 18.93 -7.81 -27.96
CA LYS A 375 19.13 -6.36 -28.17
C LYS A 375 19.41 -6.07 -29.64
N ASN A 376 20.43 -6.70 -30.23
CA ASN A 376 20.86 -6.42 -31.60
C ASN A 376 19.78 -6.76 -32.64
N ARG A 377 19.02 -7.84 -32.42
CA ARG A 377 17.90 -8.20 -33.31
C ARG A 377 16.79 -7.16 -33.25
N PHE A 378 16.43 -6.72 -32.04
CA PHE A 378 15.41 -5.70 -31.86
C PHE A 378 15.84 -4.33 -32.40
N THR A 379 17.07 -3.88 -32.13
CA THR A 379 17.59 -2.60 -32.63
C THR A 379 17.63 -2.56 -34.15
N HIS A 380 18.07 -3.65 -34.78
CA HIS A 380 18.11 -3.78 -36.24
C HIS A 380 16.70 -3.75 -36.85
N ALA A 381 15.78 -4.57 -36.34
CA ALA A 381 14.39 -4.59 -36.82
C ALA A 381 13.68 -3.23 -36.60
N TYR A 382 14.00 -2.53 -35.52
CA TYR A 382 13.48 -1.18 -35.27
C TYR A 382 14.07 -0.16 -36.25
N ALA A 383 15.35 -0.27 -36.61
CA ALA A 383 15.96 0.57 -37.64
C ALA A 383 15.28 0.38 -39.01
N GLU A 384 15.05 -0.87 -39.43
CA GLU A 384 14.30 -1.18 -40.66
C GLU A 384 12.89 -0.58 -40.66
N LYS A 385 12.19 -0.67 -39.53
CA LYS A 385 10.88 -0.03 -39.37
C LYS A 385 10.94 1.49 -39.54
N VAL A 386 11.90 2.16 -38.93
CA VAL A 386 12.04 3.62 -39.02
C VAL A 386 12.25 4.07 -40.46
N LEU A 387 13.08 3.35 -41.21
CA LEU A 387 13.33 3.68 -42.63
C LEU A 387 12.11 3.38 -43.50
N SER A 388 11.45 2.24 -43.31
CA SER A 388 10.27 1.85 -44.10
C SER A 388 9.03 2.70 -43.82
N GLN A 389 8.90 3.28 -42.62
CA GLN A 389 7.80 4.15 -42.21
C GLN A 389 8.14 5.63 -42.31
N TYR A 390 9.27 5.99 -42.90
CA TYR A 390 9.64 7.38 -43.10
C TYR A 390 8.56 8.10 -43.94
N PRO A 391 8.22 9.38 -43.65
CA PRO A 391 7.13 10.05 -44.34
C PRO A 391 7.27 10.00 -45.86
N TYR A 392 6.21 9.59 -46.54
CA TYR A 392 6.22 9.37 -47.99
C TYR A 392 6.53 10.68 -48.75
N GLU A 393 6.03 11.81 -48.24
CA GLU A 393 6.30 13.14 -48.79
C GLU A 393 7.76 13.60 -48.64
N LEU A 394 8.53 12.94 -47.78
CA LEU A 394 9.97 13.16 -47.61
C LEU A 394 10.80 12.02 -48.21
N SER A 395 10.17 11.09 -48.92
CA SER A 395 10.83 9.96 -49.58
C SER A 395 10.74 10.12 -51.10
N PHE A 396 11.76 9.70 -51.83
CA PHE A 396 11.78 9.75 -53.28
C PHE A 396 12.52 8.56 -53.88
N THR A 397 12.25 8.25 -55.13
CA THR A 397 12.95 7.21 -55.87
C THR A 397 13.97 7.83 -56.81
N VAL A 398 15.05 7.11 -57.06
CA VAL A 398 16.06 7.47 -58.05
C VAL A 398 15.99 6.42 -59.17
N SER A 399 15.97 6.89 -60.42
CA SER A 399 15.92 5.99 -61.57
C SER A 399 17.19 5.13 -61.66
N PRO A 400 17.15 4.00 -62.39
CA PRO A 400 18.36 3.19 -62.64
C PRO A 400 19.49 3.98 -63.32
N SER A 401 19.15 5.07 -64.02
CA SER A 401 20.11 6.00 -64.64
C SER A 401 20.54 7.16 -63.74
N GLY A 402 20.16 7.15 -62.47
CA GLY A 402 20.57 8.14 -61.47
C GLY A 402 19.70 9.41 -61.43
N TYR A 403 18.60 9.50 -62.19
CA TYR A 403 17.75 10.70 -62.23
C TYR A 403 16.72 10.71 -61.09
N PHE A 404 16.50 11.88 -60.48
CA PHE A 404 15.55 12.01 -59.38
C PHE A 404 14.97 13.42 -59.22
N SER A 405 13.88 13.50 -58.48
CA SER A 405 13.21 14.75 -58.09
C SER A 405 13.00 14.79 -56.58
N ILE A 406 13.48 15.83 -55.92
CA ILE A 406 13.29 16.00 -54.47
C ILE A 406 11.87 16.53 -54.20
N PRO A 407 11.02 15.82 -53.45
CA PRO A 407 9.70 16.29 -53.07
C PRO A 407 9.85 17.40 -52.01
N ASN A 408 9.43 18.61 -52.37
CA ASN A 408 9.29 19.78 -51.48
C ASN A 408 10.58 20.36 -50.85
N GLN A 409 11.11 21.43 -51.44
CA GLN A 409 12.41 22.01 -51.10
C GLN A 409 12.40 23.02 -49.94
N THR A 410 11.23 23.50 -49.50
CA THR A 410 11.13 24.73 -48.69
C THR A 410 11.79 24.64 -47.31
N LYS A 411 12.09 23.42 -46.80
CA LYS A 411 12.74 23.19 -45.50
C LYS A 411 13.79 22.06 -45.49
N ALA A 412 14.22 21.61 -46.67
CA ALA A 412 15.19 20.52 -46.79
C ALA A 412 16.61 21.01 -46.44
N LYS A 413 17.29 20.30 -45.53
CA LYS A 413 18.68 20.57 -45.12
C LYS A 413 19.67 19.66 -45.84
N SER A 414 19.28 18.41 -46.08
CA SER A 414 20.10 17.42 -46.78
C SER A 414 19.23 16.33 -47.38
N VAL A 415 19.81 15.51 -48.24
CA VAL A 415 19.22 14.26 -48.74
C VAL A 415 20.15 13.10 -48.47
N ILE A 416 19.57 11.95 -48.13
CA ILE A 416 20.27 10.67 -48.04
C ILE A 416 19.84 9.79 -49.20
N PHE A 417 20.80 9.19 -49.88
CA PHE A 417 20.60 8.15 -50.88
C PHE A 417 20.98 6.81 -50.25
N ASN A 418 20.02 5.90 -50.21
CA ASN A 418 20.17 4.54 -49.73
C ASN A 418 20.30 3.60 -50.94
N PHE A 419 21.40 2.85 -51.00
CA PHE A 419 21.68 1.93 -52.10
C PHE A 419 21.26 0.51 -51.70
N THR A 420 20.57 -0.19 -52.61
CA THR A 420 19.93 -1.50 -52.34
C THR A 420 20.89 -2.64 -52.06
N ASP A 421 22.17 -2.51 -52.43
CA ASP A 421 23.19 -3.50 -52.02
C ASP A 421 23.38 -3.53 -50.49
N GLY A 422 22.79 -2.56 -49.78
CA GLY A 422 22.71 -2.52 -48.33
C GLY A 422 24.08 -2.37 -47.70
N SER A 423 25.10 -1.90 -48.42
CA SER A 423 26.47 -1.78 -47.88
C SER A 423 26.89 -0.33 -47.66
N GLN A 424 26.22 0.63 -48.30
CA GLN A 424 26.62 2.03 -48.28
C GLN A 424 25.40 2.96 -48.34
N PHE A 425 25.58 4.20 -47.87
CA PHE A 425 24.65 5.29 -48.12
C PHE A 425 25.40 6.60 -48.32
N LEU A 426 24.79 7.51 -49.07
CA LEU A 426 25.37 8.81 -49.39
C LEU A 426 24.52 9.92 -48.79
N ASN A 427 25.15 10.89 -48.16
CA ASN A 427 24.49 12.09 -47.64
C ASN A 427 24.99 13.31 -48.42
N PHE A 428 24.06 14.14 -48.87
CA PHE A 428 24.34 15.36 -49.59
C PHE A 428 23.64 16.54 -48.91
N LYS A 429 24.42 17.52 -48.45
CA LYS A 429 23.87 18.71 -47.78
C LYS A 429 23.42 19.74 -48.82
N ILE A 430 22.15 20.12 -48.77
CA ILE A 430 21.58 21.12 -49.67
C ILE A 430 22.04 22.50 -49.21
N THR A 431 22.61 23.29 -50.13
CA THR A 431 22.95 24.70 -49.86
C THR A 431 21.92 25.62 -50.51
N LYS A 432 21.69 26.82 -49.95
CA LYS A 432 20.77 27.83 -50.51
C LYS A 432 21.09 28.23 -51.97
N ARG A 433 22.28 27.87 -52.48
CA ARG A 433 22.75 28.17 -53.83
C ARG A 433 22.72 26.99 -54.79
N SER A 434 22.27 25.80 -54.39
CA SER A 434 22.17 24.63 -55.28
C SER A 434 21.03 24.86 -56.30
N PRO A 435 21.30 25.32 -57.54
CA PRO A 435 20.23 25.53 -58.51
C PRO A 435 19.82 24.18 -59.10
N LEU A 436 18.53 24.00 -59.39
CA LEU A 436 18.08 22.82 -60.14
C LEU A 436 18.20 23.06 -61.65
N PRO A 437 18.54 22.02 -62.45
CA PRO A 437 18.97 20.69 -62.02
C PRO A 437 20.47 20.66 -61.63
N HIS A 438 20.83 19.80 -60.68
CA HIS A 438 22.21 19.63 -60.20
C HIS A 438 22.70 18.20 -60.44
N ILE A 439 23.95 18.04 -60.88
CA ILE A 439 24.62 16.74 -60.99
C ILE A 439 25.44 16.54 -59.71
N ILE A 440 25.13 15.49 -58.96
CA ILE A 440 25.85 15.09 -57.76
C ILE A 440 26.88 14.02 -58.17
N SER A 441 28.16 14.36 -58.04
CA SER A 441 29.30 13.48 -58.37
C SER A 441 30.31 13.40 -57.21
N SER A 442 31.34 12.57 -57.34
CA SER A 442 32.43 12.47 -56.35
C SER A 442 33.16 13.80 -56.07
N GLU A 443 33.09 14.76 -56.99
CA GLU A 443 33.68 16.10 -56.84
C GLU A 443 32.74 17.12 -56.18
N SER A 444 31.47 16.76 -55.92
CA SER A 444 30.51 17.67 -55.28
C SER A 444 30.92 18.06 -53.86
N THR A 445 31.11 19.35 -53.63
CA THR A 445 31.33 19.89 -52.27
C THR A 445 30.08 19.66 -51.42
N ASN A 446 30.25 19.17 -50.18
CA ASN A 446 29.18 18.79 -49.25
C ASN A 446 28.53 17.39 -49.45
N LEU A 447 29.25 16.51 -50.12
CA LEU A 447 28.95 15.08 -50.22
C LEU A 447 29.70 14.28 -49.14
N SER A 448 29.06 13.28 -48.55
CA SER A 448 29.73 12.28 -47.72
C SER A 448 29.19 10.89 -48.04
N LEU A 449 30.07 10.01 -48.53
CA LEU A 449 29.78 8.59 -48.74
C LEU A 449 30.17 7.80 -47.48
N ASN A 450 29.25 7.00 -46.95
CA ASN A 450 29.50 6.11 -45.81
C ASN A 450 29.62 4.67 -46.29
N THR A 451 30.57 3.94 -45.72
CA THR A 451 30.91 2.54 -46.09
C THR A 451 30.08 1.49 -45.35
N HIS A 452 29.04 1.91 -44.63
CA HIS A 452 28.10 1.04 -43.93
C HIS A 452 26.69 1.31 -44.43
N SER A 453 25.79 0.35 -44.25
CA SER A 453 24.38 0.50 -44.63
C SER A 453 23.69 1.60 -43.81
N LEU A 454 22.65 2.20 -44.37
CA LEU A 454 21.85 3.18 -43.64
C LEU A 454 21.15 2.54 -42.42
N ILE A 455 20.76 1.27 -42.54
CA ILE A 455 20.15 0.49 -41.46
C ILE A 455 21.16 0.30 -40.32
N ASP A 456 22.39 -0.09 -40.64
CA ASP A 456 23.45 -0.31 -39.63
C ASP A 456 23.81 0.99 -38.93
N ALA A 457 23.94 2.09 -39.67
CA ALA A 457 24.22 3.40 -39.09
C ALA A 457 23.11 3.88 -38.14
N LEU A 458 21.84 3.56 -38.43
CA LEU A 458 20.74 3.83 -37.51
C LEU A 458 20.72 2.85 -36.33
N SER A 459 20.95 1.56 -36.58
CA SER A 459 21.02 0.51 -35.56
C SER A 459 22.10 0.81 -34.52
N GLU A 460 23.29 1.24 -34.95
CA GLU A 460 24.37 1.67 -34.06
C GLU A 460 23.94 2.84 -33.16
N LYS A 461 23.23 3.83 -33.71
CA LYS A 461 22.70 4.95 -32.91
C LYS A 461 21.66 4.49 -31.89
N LEU A 462 20.80 3.56 -32.28
CA LEU A 462 19.81 2.96 -31.37
C LEU A 462 20.52 2.16 -30.25
N GLU A 463 21.52 1.35 -30.60
CA GLU A 463 22.31 0.57 -29.64
C GLU A 463 23.10 1.43 -28.65
N GLN A 464 23.66 2.55 -29.11
CA GLN A 464 24.30 3.55 -28.25
C GLN A 464 23.31 4.13 -27.25
N ARG A 465 22.06 4.39 -27.67
CA ARG A 465 21.00 4.87 -26.76
C ARG A 465 20.51 3.83 -25.79
N TRP A 466 20.72 2.54 -26.06
CA TRP A 466 20.36 1.45 -25.16
C TRP A 466 21.44 1.16 -24.09
N ALA A 467 22.68 1.65 -24.28
CA ALA A 467 23.83 1.34 -23.43
C ALA A 467 24.21 2.43 -22.40
N ILE A 468 23.56 3.60 -22.48
CA ILE A 468 23.71 4.72 -21.53
C ILE A 468 22.77 4.50 -20.36
#